data_AF-A0A356TTP9-F1
#
_entry.id   AF-A0A356TTP9-F1
#
_cell.length_a   1.000
_cell.length_b   1.000
_cell.length_c   1.000
_cell.angle_alpha   90.00
_cell.angle_beta   90.00
_cell.angle_gamma   90.00
#
_symmetry.space_group_name_H-M   'P 1'
#
loop_
_entity.id
_entity.type
_entity.pdbx_description
1 polymer ?
#
loop_
_entity_poly.entity_id
_entity_poly.type
_entity_poly.pdbx_seq_one_letter_code
_entity_poly.pdbx_strand_id
1 'polypeptide(L)'
;MTADAKGISTAKPKQPKRRLRNFLLEPRFQLKYTLAVVLVTVLVTGVVGAWLGSEAYSYSKGMSQMLLMQQEMSEMEVDAALHELFEREAAERDAQVLGQIAMGIGALVVILSLALGFTGIIVTHRVVGPAYKLRLLLGDVASGQLNTKGGLRKGDELQHVGIAFKDMVVALRARREEELAQLDEALETAKDEGANDAVVEKLERLRERLAAVLDT
;
A
#
# COMPACT_ATOMS: atom_id res chain seq x y z
N MET A 1 31.49 -32.58 -50.53
CA MET A 1 30.07 -32.22 -50.40
C MET A 1 29.74 -32.17 -48.90
N THR A 2 30.00 -31.03 -48.29
CA THR A 2 29.80 -30.77 -46.85
C THR A 2 28.36 -30.32 -46.62
N ALA A 3 27.64 -31.03 -45.76
CA ALA A 3 26.26 -30.70 -45.41
C ALA A 3 26.24 -29.61 -44.33
N ASP A 4 25.61 -28.47 -44.65
CA ASP A 4 25.38 -27.35 -43.74
C ASP A 4 24.34 -27.71 -42.66
N ALA A 5 24.79 -27.75 -41.41
CA ALA A 5 23.92 -27.84 -40.25
C ALA A 5 23.32 -26.46 -39.94
N LYS A 6 22.05 -26.28 -40.30
CA LYS A 6 21.28 -25.05 -40.05
C LYS A 6 20.88 -25.00 -38.56
N GLY A 7 21.58 -24.19 -37.78
CA GLY A 7 21.30 -23.97 -36.36
C GLY A 7 19.91 -23.38 -36.12
N ILE A 8 19.15 -24.04 -35.23
CA ILE A 8 17.85 -23.57 -34.76
C ILE A 8 18.10 -22.48 -33.69
N SER A 9 17.81 -21.24 -34.05
CA SER A 9 17.88 -20.09 -33.14
C SER A 9 16.77 -20.17 -32.09
N THR A 10 17.16 -20.37 -30.83
CA THR A 10 16.27 -20.34 -29.65
C THR A 10 16.00 -18.90 -29.23
N ALA A 11 15.07 -18.23 -29.91
CA ALA A 11 14.60 -16.91 -29.48
C ALA A 11 13.85 -17.02 -28.13
N LYS A 12 14.45 -16.49 -27.06
CA LYS A 12 13.80 -16.37 -25.74
C LYS A 12 12.49 -15.56 -25.85
N PRO A 13 11.40 -15.98 -25.18
CA PRO A 13 10.14 -15.25 -25.23
C PRO A 13 10.29 -13.86 -24.61
N LYS A 14 9.90 -12.81 -25.35
CA LYS A 14 9.85 -11.42 -24.86
C LYS A 14 8.89 -11.34 -23.67
N GLN A 15 9.43 -11.08 -22.48
CA GLN A 15 8.61 -10.86 -21.29
C GLN A 15 7.69 -9.65 -21.49
N PRO A 16 6.39 -9.75 -21.16
CA PRO A 16 5.46 -8.64 -21.34
C PRO A 16 5.86 -7.44 -20.48
N LYS A 17 6.10 -6.30 -21.13
CA LYS A 17 6.38 -5.02 -20.46
C LYS A 17 5.17 -4.64 -19.59
N ARG A 18 5.30 -4.81 -18.27
CA ARG A 18 4.27 -4.44 -17.30
C ARG A 18 4.02 -2.94 -17.38
N ARG A 19 2.83 -2.55 -17.85
CA ARG A 19 2.44 -1.14 -17.98
C ARG A 19 2.23 -0.56 -16.57
N LEU A 20 2.80 0.61 -16.30
CA LEU A 20 2.70 1.32 -15.00
C LEU A 20 1.25 1.59 -14.55
N ARG A 21 0.30 1.58 -15.49
CA ARG A 21 -1.15 1.68 -15.20
C ARG A 21 -1.68 0.50 -14.36
N ASN A 22 -0.92 -0.59 -14.23
CA ASN A 22 -1.28 -1.75 -13.41
C ASN A 22 -0.85 -1.64 -11.94
N PHE A 23 -0.21 -0.54 -11.53
CA PHE A 23 0.16 -0.29 -10.12
C PHE A 23 -1.04 0.19 -9.27
N LEU A 24 -2.08 0.70 -9.92
CA LEU A 24 -3.31 1.18 -9.28
C LEU A 24 -4.45 0.17 -9.47
N LEU A 25 -4.33 -1.01 -8.87
CA LEU A 25 -5.44 -1.99 -8.84
C LEU A 25 -6.61 -1.48 -7.99
N GLU A 26 -6.34 -0.74 -6.90
CA GLU A 26 -7.37 -0.07 -6.09
C GLU A 26 -6.90 1.34 -5.65
N PRO A 27 -7.02 2.36 -6.53
CA PRO A 27 -6.55 3.73 -6.22
C PRO A 27 -7.28 4.36 -5.03
N ARG A 28 -8.53 3.96 -4.76
CA ARG A 28 -9.35 4.51 -3.67
C ARG A 28 -8.77 4.17 -2.30
N PHE A 29 -8.27 2.95 -2.11
CA PHE A 29 -7.69 2.54 -0.83
C PHE A 29 -6.38 3.28 -0.59
N GLN A 30 -5.46 3.25 -1.55
CA GLN A 30 -4.15 3.93 -1.45
C GLN A 30 -4.33 5.43 -1.18
N LEU A 31 -5.16 6.12 -1.96
CA LEU A 31 -5.39 7.55 -1.79
C LEU A 31 -6.02 7.89 -0.43
N LYS A 32 -6.94 7.08 0.09
CA LYS A 32 -7.57 7.34 1.40
C LYS A 32 -6.55 7.38 2.53
N TYR A 33 -5.66 6.38 2.60
CA TYR A 33 -4.67 6.29 3.67
C TYR A 33 -3.50 7.25 3.45
N THR A 34 -3.02 7.39 2.20
CA THR A 34 -1.99 8.38 1.86
C THR A 34 -2.46 9.80 2.19
N LEU A 35 -3.71 10.15 1.84
CA LEU A 35 -4.31 11.45 2.20
C LEU A 35 -4.41 11.61 3.72
N ALA A 36 -4.86 10.58 4.43
CA ALA A 36 -4.94 10.63 5.89
C ALA A 36 -3.57 10.90 6.53
N VAL A 37 -2.51 10.22 6.06
CA VAL A 37 -1.14 10.45 6.53
C VAL A 37 -0.70 11.88 6.24
N VAL A 38 -0.88 12.38 5.02
CA VAL A 38 -0.51 13.75 4.65
C VAL A 38 -1.27 14.78 5.48
N LEU A 39 -2.57 14.60 5.70
CA LEU A 39 -3.37 15.50 6.55
C LEU A 39 -2.86 15.53 7.99
N VAL A 40 -2.56 14.36 8.56
CA VAL A 40 -1.98 14.27 9.91
C VAL A 40 -0.61 14.95 9.94
N THR A 41 0.23 14.76 8.92
CA THR A 41 1.52 15.44 8.81
C THR A 41 1.36 16.95 8.78
N VAL A 42 0.50 17.48 7.91
CA VAL A 42 0.24 18.93 7.81
C VAL A 42 -0.28 19.47 9.15
N LEU A 43 -1.17 18.74 9.82
CA LEU A 43 -1.72 19.15 11.12
C LEU A 43 -0.64 19.17 12.20
N VAL A 44 0.10 18.08 12.36
CA VAL A 44 1.15 17.96 13.39
C VAL A 44 2.26 18.95 13.14
N THR A 45 2.78 19.02 11.91
CA THR A 45 3.83 19.98 11.54
C THR A 45 3.32 21.42 11.63
N GLY A 46 2.05 21.68 11.31
CA GLY A 46 1.44 23.00 11.47
C GLY A 46 1.34 23.42 12.94
N VAL A 47 0.86 22.55 13.82
CA VAL A 47 0.75 22.82 15.27
C VAL A 47 2.13 22.99 15.90
N VAL A 48 3.04 22.04 15.68
CA VAL A 48 4.40 22.09 16.23
C VAL A 48 5.18 23.26 15.63
N GLY A 49 5.04 23.49 14.32
CA GLY A 49 5.69 24.60 13.63
C GLY A 49 5.20 25.95 14.11
N ALA A 50 3.88 26.13 14.32
CA ALA A 50 3.35 27.35 14.89
C ALA A 50 3.84 27.57 16.33
N TRP A 51 3.86 26.51 17.14
CA TRP A 51 4.37 26.58 18.51
C TRP A 51 5.85 26.96 18.56
N LEU A 52 6.72 26.20 17.89
CA LEU A 52 8.16 26.49 17.83
C LEU A 52 8.46 27.82 17.13
N GLY A 53 7.71 28.16 16.09
CA GLY A 53 7.84 29.43 15.38
C GLY A 53 7.48 30.62 16.26
N SER A 54 6.45 30.49 17.10
CA SER A 54 6.06 31.53 18.06
C SER A 54 7.15 31.77 19.10
N GLU A 55 7.75 30.69 19.65
CA GLU A 55 8.84 30.76 20.62
C GLU A 55 10.13 31.33 19.99
N ALA A 56 10.48 30.89 18.78
CA ALA A 56 11.63 31.40 18.04
C ALA A 56 11.47 32.90 17.72
N TYR A 57 10.26 33.32 17.36
CA TYR A 57 9.96 34.73 17.11
C TYR A 57 10.02 35.56 18.39
N SER A 58 9.44 35.11 19.50
CA SER A 58 9.51 35.83 20.77
C SER A 58 10.94 35.98 21.27
N TYR A 59 11.75 34.94 21.10
CA TYR A 59 13.18 34.99 21.43
C TYR A 59 13.93 35.99 20.54
N SER A 60 13.71 35.96 19.21
CA SER A 60 14.33 36.90 18.28
C SER A 60 13.95 38.36 18.61
N LYS A 61 12.66 38.60 18.87
CA LYS A 61 12.17 39.94 19.22
C LYS A 61 12.74 40.45 20.52
N GLY A 62 12.86 39.59 21.54
CA GLY A 62 13.51 39.94 22.81
C GLY A 62 14.97 40.36 22.64
N MET A 63 15.69 39.70 21.73
CA MET A 63 17.07 40.04 21.38
C MET A 63 17.16 41.39 20.63
N SER A 64 16.28 41.65 19.66
CA SER A 64 16.18 42.94 18.97
C SER A 64 15.92 44.09 19.96
N GLN A 65 15.01 43.90 20.92
CA GLN A 65 14.70 44.88 21.95
C GLN A 65 15.86 45.14 22.91
N MET A 66 16.58 44.10 23.31
CA MET A 66 17.76 44.24 24.18
C MET A 66 18.87 45.03 23.49
N LEU A 67 19.07 44.83 22.18
CA LEU A 67 20.03 45.59 21.39
C LEU A 67 19.67 47.09 21.36
N LEU A 68 18.40 47.40 21.10
CA LEU A 68 17.88 48.78 21.14
C LEU A 68 18.11 49.42 22.52
N MET A 69 17.75 48.72 23.60
CA MET A 69 17.95 49.21 24.98
C MET A 69 19.42 49.39 25.34
N GLN A 70 20.30 48.48 24.95
CA GLN A 70 21.74 48.61 25.19
C GLN A 70 22.29 49.85 24.49
N GLN A 71 21.79 50.13 23.29
CA GLN A 71 22.22 51.28 22.50
C GLN A 71 21.74 52.60 23.11
N GLU A 72 20.47 52.69 23.51
CA GLU A 72 19.93 53.83 24.27
C GLU A 72 20.73 54.13 25.55
N MET A 73 21.15 53.08 26.27
CA MET A 73 21.95 53.21 27.49
C MET A 73 23.41 53.62 27.23
N SER A 74 23.93 53.39 26.02
CA SER A 74 25.34 53.61 25.67
C SER A 74 25.64 55.03 25.16
N GLU A 75 24.63 55.75 24.67
CA GLU A 75 24.78 57.13 24.20
C GLU A 75 23.79 58.07 24.88
N MET A 76 24.33 59.00 25.67
CA MET A 76 23.58 60.06 26.37
C MET A 76 23.25 61.22 25.41
N GLU A 77 23.01 60.98 24.12
CA GLU A 77 22.67 62.01 23.12
C GLU A 77 22.21 61.42 21.77
N VAL A 78 21.46 60.30 21.78
CA VAL A 78 20.88 59.77 20.54
C VAL A 78 19.82 60.73 20.03
N ASP A 79 20.12 61.40 18.90
CA ASP A 79 19.17 62.22 18.15
C ASP A 79 17.89 61.41 17.85
N ALA A 80 16.72 62.02 18.00
CA ALA A 80 15.43 61.35 17.82
C ALA A 80 15.31 60.68 16.44
N ALA A 81 15.96 61.26 15.43
CA ALA A 81 16.02 60.70 14.08
C ALA A 81 16.81 59.37 14.01
N LEU A 82 17.88 59.21 14.78
CA LEU A 82 18.64 57.97 14.86
C LEU A 82 17.82 56.88 15.55
N HIS A 83 17.12 57.22 16.64
CA HIS A 83 16.26 56.29 17.35
C HIS A 83 15.14 55.73 16.46
N GLU A 84 14.48 56.59 15.68
CA GLU A 84 13.46 56.19 14.71
C GLU A 84 14.01 55.25 13.61
N LEU A 85 15.26 55.46 13.17
CA LEU A 85 15.91 54.57 12.20
C LEU A 85 16.18 53.17 12.78
N PHE A 86 16.62 53.09 14.04
CA PHE A 86 16.87 51.79 14.69
C PHE A 86 15.57 51.01 14.94
N GLU A 87 14.49 51.68 15.35
CA GLU A 87 13.18 51.02 15.47
C GLU A 87 12.69 50.47 14.13
N ARG A 88 12.87 51.23 13.05
CA ARG A 88 12.52 50.76 11.70
C ARG A 88 13.36 49.56 11.27
N GLU A 89 14.68 49.61 11.48
CA GLU A 89 15.54 48.48 11.16
C GLU A 89 15.16 47.23 11.97
N ALA A 90 14.92 47.38 13.28
CA ALA A 90 14.48 46.27 14.12
C ALA A 90 13.15 45.67 13.65
N ALA A 91 12.17 46.51 13.29
CA ALA A 91 10.88 46.06 12.77
C ALA A 91 11.02 45.32 11.42
N GLU A 92 11.89 45.80 10.53
CA GLU A 92 12.19 45.12 9.26
C GLU A 92 12.86 43.76 9.49
N ARG A 93 13.80 43.66 10.44
CA ARG A 93 14.45 42.40 10.82
C ARG A 93 13.46 41.42 11.40
N ASP A 94 12.59 41.86 12.30
CA ASP A 94 11.56 41.02 12.91
C ASP A 94 10.60 40.47 11.84
N ALA A 95 10.20 41.30 10.86
CA ALA A 95 9.38 40.87 9.73
C ALA A 95 10.11 39.86 8.83
N GLN A 96 11.41 40.06 8.58
CA GLN A 96 12.24 39.11 7.84
C GLN A 96 12.35 37.76 8.57
N VAL A 97 12.56 37.77 9.89
CA VAL A 97 12.62 36.55 10.72
C VAL A 97 11.30 35.79 10.67
N LEU A 98 10.16 36.46 10.83
CA LEU A 98 8.84 35.84 10.67
C LEU A 98 8.66 35.21 9.29
N GLY A 99 9.05 35.92 8.23
CA GLY A 99 9.00 35.41 6.87
C GLY A 99 9.85 34.16 6.67
N GLN A 100 11.07 34.13 7.22
CA GLN A 100 11.96 32.97 7.16
C GLN A 100 11.42 31.78 7.96
N ILE A 101 10.85 32.00 9.15
CA ILE A 101 10.20 30.96 9.95
C ILE A 101 9.01 30.37 9.19
N ALA A 102 8.12 31.21 8.66
CA ALA A 102 6.95 30.78 7.91
C ALA A 102 7.32 30.02 6.63
N MET A 103 8.30 30.52 5.86
CA MET A 103 8.82 29.80 4.69
C MET A 103 9.48 28.48 5.06
N GLY A 104 10.26 28.43 6.15
CA GLY A 104 10.90 27.21 6.63
C GLY A 104 9.90 26.13 7.01
N ILE A 105 8.87 26.49 7.78
CA ILE A 105 7.77 25.58 8.15
C ILE A 105 7.01 25.14 6.89
N GLY A 106 6.66 26.07 6.00
CA GLY A 106 5.95 25.77 4.75
C GLY A 106 6.74 24.80 3.86
N ALA A 107 8.03 25.04 3.67
CA ALA A 107 8.91 24.16 2.92
C ALA A 107 9.00 22.77 3.56
N LEU A 108 9.15 22.70 4.88
CA LEU A 108 9.19 21.45 5.62
C LEU A 108 7.88 20.65 5.44
N VAL A 109 6.72 21.29 5.56
CA VAL A 109 5.42 20.66 5.35
C VAL A 109 5.32 20.06 3.95
N VAL A 110 5.71 20.80 2.91
CA VAL A 110 5.68 20.32 1.52
C VAL A 110 6.61 19.12 1.34
N ILE A 111 7.85 19.22 1.83
CA ILE A 111 8.85 18.15 1.71
C ILE A 111 8.36 16.88 2.41
N LEU A 112 7.88 16.98 3.65
CA LEU A 112 7.38 15.84 4.41
C LEU A 112 6.14 15.23 3.77
N SER A 113 5.21 16.06 3.30
CA SER A 113 3.99 15.59 2.62
C SER A 113 4.31 14.81 1.35
N LEU A 114 5.26 15.27 0.54
CA LEU A 114 5.70 14.57 -0.66
C LEU A 114 6.42 13.27 -0.32
N ALA A 115 7.35 13.29 0.63
CA ALA A 115 8.12 12.12 1.04
C ALA A 115 7.23 11.03 1.65
N LEU A 116 6.36 11.39 2.59
CA LEU A 116 5.43 10.46 3.22
C LEU A 116 4.33 10.03 2.25
N GLY A 117 3.86 10.93 1.38
CA GLY A 117 2.88 10.62 0.36
C GLY A 117 3.38 9.53 -0.60
N PHE A 118 4.59 9.74 -1.14
CA PHE A 118 5.26 8.78 -2.02
C PHE A 118 5.55 7.45 -1.32
N THR A 119 6.11 7.50 -0.10
CA THR A 119 6.40 6.30 0.70
C THR A 119 5.13 5.52 1.01
N GLY A 120 4.05 6.21 1.39
CA GLY A 120 2.75 5.60 1.66
C GLY A 120 2.19 4.84 0.46
N ILE A 121 2.32 5.38 -0.76
CA ILE A 121 1.91 4.69 -1.98
C ILE A 121 2.72 3.40 -2.19
N ILE A 122 4.05 3.48 -2.05
CA ILE A 122 4.94 2.31 -2.22
C ILE A 122 4.58 1.20 -1.22
N VAL A 123 4.44 1.55 0.05
CA VAL A 123 4.12 0.58 1.12
C VAL A 123 2.75 -0.03 0.87
N THR A 124 1.74 0.78 0.53
CA THR A 124 0.38 0.29 0.33
C THR A 124 0.28 -0.67 -0.86
N HIS A 125 1.12 -0.51 -1.89
CA HIS A 125 1.15 -1.45 -3.01
C HIS A 125 1.57 -2.87 -2.59
N ARG A 126 2.41 -3.02 -1.56
CA ARG A 126 2.82 -4.35 -1.05
C ARG A 126 1.70 -5.11 -0.33
N VAL A 127 0.59 -4.43 -0.01
CA VAL A 127 -0.59 -5.01 0.64
C VAL A 127 -1.77 -5.14 -0.34
N VAL A 128 -2.09 -4.08 -1.08
CA VAL A 128 -3.28 -4.05 -1.96
C VAL A 128 -3.15 -5.03 -3.13
N GLY A 129 -1.97 -5.13 -3.74
CA GLY A 129 -1.72 -6.08 -4.83
C GLY A 129 -2.03 -7.54 -4.45
N PRO A 130 -1.41 -8.08 -3.38
CA PRO A 130 -1.71 -9.44 -2.93
C PRO A 130 -3.13 -9.59 -2.38
N ALA A 131 -3.72 -8.56 -1.75
CA ALA A 131 -5.09 -8.61 -1.26
C ALA A 131 -6.10 -8.80 -2.40
N TYR A 132 -5.94 -8.03 -3.49
CA TYR A 132 -6.76 -8.17 -4.69
C TYR A 132 -6.63 -9.57 -5.30
N LYS A 133 -5.40 -10.09 -5.40
CA LYS A 133 -5.19 -11.45 -5.91
C LYS A 133 -5.84 -12.50 -5.03
N LEU A 134 -5.75 -12.36 -3.70
CA LEU A 134 -6.39 -13.28 -2.77
C LEU A 134 -7.91 -13.25 -2.90
N ARG A 135 -8.52 -12.08 -3.11
CA ARG A 135 -9.95 -11.94 -3.40
C ARG A 135 -10.37 -12.72 -4.65
N LEU A 136 -9.57 -12.68 -5.71
CA LEU A 136 -9.85 -13.47 -6.93
C LEU A 136 -9.79 -14.97 -6.64
N LEU A 137 -8.72 -15.44 -5.98
CA LEU A 137 -8.57 -16.85 -5.62
C LEU A 137 -9.69 -17.36 -4.70
N LEU A 138 -10.13 -16.52 -3.74
CA LEU A 138 -11.28 -16.82 -2.91
C LEU A 138 -12.58 -16.91 -3.73
N GLY A 139 -12.73 -16.06 -4.74
CA GLY A 139 -13.85 -16.12 -5.69
C GLY A 139 -13.87 -17.42 -6.49
N ASP A 140 -12.72 -17.90 -6.93
CA ASP A 140 -12.60 -19.18 -7.65
C ASP A 140 -13.07 -20.33 -6.75
N VAL A 141 -12.58 -20.41 -5.51
CA VAL A 141 -13.01 -21.42 -4.52
C VAL A 141 -14.50 -21.30 -4.19
N ALA A 142 -15.02 -20.07 -4.03
CA ALA A 142 -16.44 -19.83 -3.78
C ALA A 142 -17.32 -20.26 -4.96
N SER A 143 -16.81 -20.21 -6.19
CA SER A 143 -17.49 -20.75 -7.37
C SER A 143 -17.42 -22.28 -7.49
N GLY A 144 -16.74 -22.94 -6.55
CA GLY A 144 -16.57 -24.38 -6.53
C GLY A 144 -15.35 -24.88 -7.28
N GLN A 145 -14.42 -24.02 -7.71
CA GLN A 145 -13.18 -24.44 -8.36
C GLN A 145 -12.09 -24.69 -7.31
N LEU A 146 -11.62 -25.93 -7.18
CA LEU A 146 -10.58 -26.29 -6.20
C LEU A 146 -9.18 -26.43 -6.83
N ASN A 147 -9.05 -26.25 -8.14
CA ASN A 147 -7.78 -26.25 -8.85
C ASN A 147 -7.19 -24.83 -8.96
N THR A 148 -7.02 -24.13 -7.85
CA THR A 148 -6.49 -22.77 -7.89
C THR A 148 -5.00 -22.78 -8.27
N LYS A 149 -4.69 -22.57 -9.55
CA LYS A 149 -3.31 -22.47 -10.05
C LYS A 149 -2.75 -21.09 -9.73
N GLY A 150 -2.05 -20.98 -8.61
CA GLY A 150 -1.29 -19.77 -8.28
C GLY A 150 -1.10 -19.54 -6.79
N GLY A 151 -0.33 -18.50 -6.48
CA GLY A 151 -0.11 -18.04 -5.11
C GLY A 151 0.35 -16.59 -5.10
N LEU A 152 0.49 -16.02 -3.91
CA LEU A 152 1.01 -14.66 -3.74
C LEU A 152 2.51 -14.60 -4.07
N ARG A 153 3.04 -13.42 -4.41
CA ARG A 153 4.45 -13.27 -4.82
C ARG A 153 5.35 -13.24 -3.58
N LYS A 154 6.52 -13.93 -3.64
CA LYS A 154 7.54 -13.85 -2.59
C LYS A 154 7.86 -12.39 -2.23
N GLY A 155 7.74 -12.05 -0.95
CA GLY A 155 7.95 -10.69 -0.43
C GLY A 155 6.70 -9.80 -0.33
N ASP A 156 5.52 -10.32 -0.64
CA ASP A 156 4.24 -9.66 -0.34
C ASP A 156 3.92 -9.78 1.16
N GLU A 157 3.29 -8.76 1.76
CA GLU A 157 2.97 -8.75 3.20
C GLU A 157 1.96 -9.85 3.59
N LEU A 158 1.08 -10.23 2.65
CA LEU A 158 0.02 -11.21 2.89
C LEU A 158 0.44 -12.66 2.63
N GLN A 159 1.74 -12.95 2.53
CA GLN A 159 2.25 -14.29 2.23
C GLN A 159 1.71 -15.37 3.18
N HIS A 160 1.69 -15.12 4.49
CA HIS A 160 1.18 -16.06 5.48
C HIS A 160 -0.31 -16.37 5.29
N VAL A 161 -1.10 -15.36 4.92
CA VAL A 161 -2.52 -15.54 4.59
C VAL A 161 -2.67 -16.37 3.31
N GLY A 162 -1.83 -16.13 2.30
CA GLY A 162 -1.81 -16.92 1.07
C GLY A 162 -1.43 -18.39 1.30
N ILE A 163 -0.52 -18.67 2.23
CA ILE A 163 -0.15 -20.04 2.62
C ILE A 163 -1.33 -20.71 3.32
N ALA A 164 -1.91 -20.07 4.33
CA ALA A 164 -3.08 -20.60 5.04
C ALA A 164 -4.27 -20.85 4.08
N PHE A 165 -4.49 -19.96 3.11
CA PHE A 165 -5.48 -20.16 2.04
C PHE A 165 -5.17 -21.41 1.20
N LYS A 166 -3.91 -21.61 0.81
CA LYS A 166 -3.51 -22.79 0.04
C LYS A 166 -3.76 -24.07 0.84
N ASP A 167 -3.39 -24.09 2.12
CA ASP A 167 -3.59 -25.24 3.00
C ASP A 167 -5.10 -25.56 3.15
N MET A 168 -5.94 -24.53 3.26
CA MET A 168 -7.40 -24.69 3.24
C MET A 168 -7.89 -25.33 1.92
N VAL A 169 -7.43 -24.87 0.76
CA VAL A 169 -7.82 -25.44 -0.54
C VAL A 169 -7.38 -26.91 -0.66
N VAL A 170 -6.17 -27.24 -0.18
CA VAL A 170 -5.69 -28.63 -0.13
C VAL A 170 -6.58 -29.49 0.75
N ALA A 171 -6.97 -29.02 1.93
CA ALA A 171 -7.87 -29.76 2.82
C ALA A 171 -9.28 -29.94 2.22
N LEU A 172 -9.82 -28.91 1.55
CA LEU A 172 -11.10 -29.00 0.85
C LEU A 172 -11.06 -30.01 -0.29
N ARG A 173 -9.96 -30.03 -1.04
CA ARG A 173 -9.74 -30.99 -2.13
C ARG A 173 -9.67 -32.43 -1.61
N ALA A 174 -8.87 -32.66 -0.57
CA ALA A 174 -8.74 -33.98 0.05
C ALA A 174 -10.09 -34.50 0.58
N ARG A 175 -10.88 -33.64 1.23
CA ARG A 175 -12.22 -34.00 1.68
C ARG A 175 -13.17 -34.36 0.53
N ARG A 176 -13.09 -33.65 -0.60
CA ARG A 176 -13.87 -33.98 -1.80
C ARG A 176 -13.46 -35.31 -2.42
N GLU A 177 -12.17 -35.60 -2.45
CA GLU A 177 -11.65 -36.89 -2.94
C GLU A 177 -12.13 -38.04 -2.04
N GLU A 178 -12.17 -37.85 -0.73
CA GLU A 178 -12.73 -38.83 0.23
C GLU A 178 -14.25 -39.02 0.03
N GLU A 179 -15.02 -37.94 -0.12
CA GLU A 179 -16.46 -38.00 -0.40
C GLU A 179 -16.77 -38.75 -1.72
N LEU A 180 -15.94 -38.56 -2.76
CA LEU A 180 -16.08 -39.29 -4.02
C LEU A 180 -15.77 -40.78 -3.85
N ALA A 181 -14.73 -41.13 -3.09
CA ALA A 181 -14.41 -42.53 -2.82
C ALA A 181 -15.54 -43.27 -2.08
N GLN A 182 -16.15 -42.62 -1.09
CA GLN A 182 -17.32 -43.18 -0.38
C GLN A 182 -18.54 -43.30 -1.30
N LEU A 183 -18.74 -42.35 -2.21
CA LEU A 183 -19.83 -42.41 -3.20
C LEU A 183 -19.61 -43.54 -4.22
N ASP A 184 -18.36 -43.78 -4.63
CA ASP A 184 -17.99 -44.88 -5.52
C ASP A 184 -18.28 -46.25 -4.85
N GLU A 185 -17.89 -46.43 -3.59
CA GLU A 185 -18.19 -47.66 -2.81
C GLU A 185 -19.71 -47.89 -2.63
N ALA A 186 -20.46 -46.83 -2.33
CA ALA A 186 -21.91 -46.90 -2.19
C ALA A 186 -22.61 -47.23 -3.52
N LEU A 187 -22.09 -46.73 -4.64
CA LEU A 187 -22.58 -47.05 -5.99
C LEU A 187 -22.34 -48.51 -6.35
N GLU A 188 -21.17 -49.06 -6.03
CA GLU A 188 -20.87 -50.50 -6.24
C GLU A 188 -21.83 -51.37 -5.41
N THR A 189 -21.96 -51.08 -4.12
CA THR A 189 -22.88 -51.81 -3.23
C THR A 189 -24.33 -51.77 -3.73
N ALA A 190 -24.81 -50.59 -4.15
CA ALA A 190 -26.17 -50.44 -4.66
C ALA A 190 -26.41 -51.25 -5.94
N LYS A 191 -25.41 -51.36 -6.83
CA LYS A 191 -25.49 -52.19 -8.04
C LYS A 191 -25.55 -53.68 -7.68
N ASP A 192 -24.72 -54.12 -6.74
CA ASP A 192 -24.66 -55.51 -6.30
C ASP A 192 -25.96 -55.97 -5.61
N GLU A 193 -26.62 -55.08 -4.86
CA GLU A 193 -27.90 -55.35 -4.21
C GLU A 193 -29.12 -55.22 -5.15
N GLY A 194 -28.91 -54.89 -6.43
CA GLY A 194 -29.98 -54.78 -7.41
C GLY A 194 -30.86 -53.54 -7.22
N ALA A 195 -30.27 -52.41 -6.79
CA ALA A 195 -30.98 -51.15 -6.71
C ALA A 195 -31.53 -50.72 -8.09
N ASN A 196 -32.59 -49.92 -8.07
CA ASN A 196 -33.23 -49.43 -9.28
C ASN A 196 -32.25 -48.65 -10.19
N ASP A 197 -32.14 -49.06 -11.46
CA ASP A 197 -31.26 -48.45 -12.46
C ASP A 197 -31.39 -46.92 -12.55
N ALA A 198 -32.62 -46.39 -12.43
CA ALA A 198 -32.86 -44.95 -12.49
C ALA A 198 -32.32 -44.18 -11.27
N VAL A 199 -32.12 -44.86 -10.15
CA VAL A 199 -31.47 -44.31 -8.96
C VAL A 199 -29.96 -44.35 -9.12
N VAL A 200 -29.42 -45.48 -9.60
CA VAL A 200 -27.98 -45.64 -9.89
C VAL A 200 -27.51 -44.59 -10.88
N GLU A 201 -28.23 -44.37 -11.98
CA GLU A 201 -27.89 -43.37 -12.99
C GLU A 201 -27.85 -41.93 -12.40
N LYS A 202 -28.78 -41.61 -11.49
CA LYS A 202 -28.79 -40.29 -10.81
C LYS A 202 -27.58 -40.10 -9.91
N LEU A 203 -27.14 -41.15 -9.22
CA LEU A 203 -25.96 -41.12 -8.35
C LEU A 203 -24.67 -41.02 -9.17
N GLU A 204 -24.58 -41.71 -10.31
CA GLU A 204 -23.46 -41.59 -11.24
C GLU A 204 -23.32 -40.16 -11.79
N ARG A 205 -24.43 -39.54 -12.22
CA ARG A 205 -24.42 -38.14 -12.65
C ARG A 205 -24.02 -37.18 -11.53
N LEU A 206 -24.41 -37.46 -10.29
CA LEU A 206 -23.97 -36.68 -9.13
C LEU A 206 -22.45 -36.81 -8.93
N ARG A 207 -21.93 -38.03 -9.00
CA ARG A 207 -20.51 -38.36 -8.88
C ARG A 207 -19.68 -37.66 -9.95
N GLU A 208 -20.11 -37.69 -11.22
CA GLU A 208 -19.46 -36.95 -12.31
C GLU A 208 -19.41 -35.45 -12.06
N ARG A 209 -20.54 -34.85 -11.61
CA ARG A 209 -20.61 -33.43 -11.30
C ARG A 209 -19.68 -33.03 -10.16
N LEU A 210 -19.55 -33.87 -9.13
CA LEU A 210 -18.64 -33.64 -8.01
C LEU A 210 -17.17 -33.82 -8.40
N ALA A 211 -16.87 -34.78 -9.28
CA ALA A 211 -15.52 -35.01 -9.80
C ALA A 211 -15.04 -33.85 -10.68
N ALA A 212 -15.91 -33.27 -11.51
CA ALA A 212 -15.57 -32.18 -12.42
C ALA A 212 -14.95 -30.95 -11.69
N VAL A 213 -15.33 -30.70 -10.45
CA VAL A 213 -14.81 -29.63 -9.57
C VAL A 213 -13.32 -29.78 -9.25
N LEU A 214 -12.80 -31.01 -9.24
CA LEU A 214 -11.39 -31.29 -8.94
C LEU A 214 -10.47 -31.03 -10.14
N ASP A 215 -11.02 -31.08 -11.35
CA ASP A 215 -10.27 -31.01 -12.61
C ASP A 215 -10.25 -29.60 -13.22
N THR A 216 -11.26 -28.78 -12.94
CA THR A 216 -11.37 -27.36 -13.35
C THR A 216 -10.56 -26.45 -12.45
#